data_AF-A0A816FK33-F1
#
_entry.id   AF-A0A816FK33-F1
#
_cell.length_a   1.000
_cell.length_b   1.000
_cell.length_c   1.000
_cell.angle_alpha   90.00
_cell.angle_beta   90.00
_cell.angle_gamma   90.00
#
_symmetry.space_group_name_H-M   'P 1'
#
loop_
_entity.id
_entity.type
_entity.pdbx_description
1 polymer ?
#
loop_
_entity_poly.entity_id
_entity_poly.type
_entity_poly.pdbx_seq_one_letter_code
_entity_poly.pdbx_strand_id
1 'polypeptide(L)'
;ISGAHNRTDYNSYNKYYMKVKNFFDSYIKQHAPEHLKHAWFSSSNFAFYGVQRELLSGSSSSLLVSLGIALVVLFLTSGNLFIAIYALITITFAIAITVGVFVVLEWELGIIEGIVIVMAVGLSVDFVVHFGVGYIHIDPTDIDNERKKIEDQSKPNGNENDSKINTWRVMYRKQQVERTTRVRGSILRVGSAVFMAAFTTFAAGFSMIFASVIAIRQMGQFLMAIMLTSWSFSMFFFLPLCLIIGPVGICGSIPFSRLIKCFKQTPRQQ
;
A
#
# COMPACT_ATOMS: atom_id res chain seq x y z
N ILE A 1 16.29 -33.62 -30.04
CA ILE A 1 15.32 -32.77 -29.29
C ILE A 1 15.63 -32.96 -27.81
N SER A 2 16.57 -32.20 -27.26
CA SER A 2 17.11 -32.38 -25.89
C SER A 2 17.29 -31.01 -25.25
N GLY A 3 16.18 -30.32 -24.99
CA GLY A 3 16.19 -28.93 -24.48
C GLY A 3 15.44 -28.73 -23.15
N ALA A 4 14.72 -29.75 -22.68
CA ALA A 4 13.94 -29.71 -21.44
C ALA A 4 14.36 -30.91 -20.57
N HIS A 5 15.62 -30.90 -20.11
CA HIS A 5 16.17 -32.01 -19.31
C HIS A 5 15.66 -31.97 -17.85
N ASN A 6 15.18 -30.82 -17.38
CA ASN A 6 14.62 -30.66 -16.03
C ASN A 6 13.24 -29.99 -16.09
N ARG A 7 12.19 -30.69 -15.62
CA ARG A 7 10.78 -30.25 -15.69
C ARG A 7 10.45 -29.07 -14.77
N THR A 8 11.31 -28.78 -13.80
CA THR A 8 11.06 -27.78 -12.75
C THR A 8 11.75 -26.44 -13.00
N ASP A 9 12.66 -26.34 -13.97
CA ASP A 9 13.35 -25.09 -14.27
C ASP A 9 12.54 -24.22 -15.23
N TYR A 10 12.03 -23.10 -14.70
CA TYR A 10 11.27 -22.09 -15.44
C TYR A 10 12.03 -21.56 -16.65
N ASN A 11 13.32 -21.26 -16.50
CA ASN A 11 14.06 -20.54 -17.53
C ASN A 11 14.30 -21.40 -18.77
N SER A 12 14.68 -22.67 -18.55
CA SER A 12 14.82 -23.65 -19.63
C SER A 12 13.49 -23.91 -20.34
N TYR A 13 12.41 -24.11 -19.57
CA TYR A 13 11.07 -24.34 -20.14
C TYR A 13 10.53 -23.12 -20.88
N ASN A 14 10.74 -21.92 -20.36
CA ASN A 14 10.35 -20.66 -21.01
C ASN A 14 11.07 -20.49 -22.35
N LYS A 15 12.38 -20.74 -22.39
CA LYS A 15 13.16 -20.70 -23.63
C LYS A 15 12.67 -21.72 -24.66
N TYR A 16 12.36 -22.93 -24.22
CA TYR A 16 11.80 -23.98 -25.08
C TYR A 16 10.41 -23.62 -25.61
N TYR A 17 9.51 -23.21 -24.72
CA TYR A 17 8.15 -22.79 -25.07
C TYR A 17 8.15 -21.64 -26.07
N MET A 18 8.95 -20.60 -25.83
CA MET A 18 9.05 -19.45 -26.74
C MET A 18 9.64 -19.83 -28.09
N LYS A 19 10.59 -20.77 -28.15
CA LYS A 19 11.13 -21.28 -29.42
C LYS A 19 10.05 -22.01 -30.24
N VAL A 20 9.30 -22.90 -29.59
CA VAL A 20 8.20 -23.65 -30.23
C VAL A 20 7.09 -22.70 -30.66
N LYS A 21 6.69 -21.77 -29.78
CA LYS A 21 5.66 -20.77 -30.06
C LYS A 21 6.04 -19.87 -31.22
N ASN A 22 7.25 -19.33 -31.24
CA ASN A 22 7.69 -18.45 -32.32
C ASN A 22 7.77 -19.18 -33.65
N PHE A 23 8.23 -20.44 -33.67
CA PHE A 23 8.22 -21.26 -34.88
C PHE A 23 6.78 -21.51 -35.35
N PHE A 24 5.90 -21.96 -34.46
CA PHE A 24 4.51 -22.28 -34.78
C PHE A 24 3.72 -21.06 -35.25
N ASP A 25 3.78 -19.94 -34.53
CA ASP A 25 3.08 -18.70 -34.86
C ASP A 25 3.55 -18.14 -36.20
N SER A 26 4.86 -18.22 -36.49
CA SER A 26 5.42 -17.79 -37.78
C SER A 26 4.99 -18.71 -38.92
N TYR A 27 5.00 -20.02 -38.69
CA TYR A 27 4.61 -21.02 -39.69
C TYR A 27 3.13 -20.91 -40.06
N ILE A 28 2.24 -20.79 -39.06
CA ILE A 28 0.79 -20.64 -39.26
C ILE A 28 0.46 -19.33 -39.98
N LYS A 29 1.10 -18.21 -39.62
CA LYS A 29 0.86 -16.94 -40.31
C LYS A 29 1.24 -16.97 -41.79
N GLN A 30 2.29 -17.70 -42.14
CA GLN A 30 2.84 -17.71 -43.50
C GLN A 30 2.19 -18.75 -44.41
N HIS A 31 1.80 -19.91 -43.88
CA HIS A 31 1.38 -21.06 -44.69
C HIS A 31 -0.08 -21.50 -44.46
N ALA A 32 -0.78 -21.02 -43.43
CA ALA A 32 -2.14 -21.46 -43.15
C ALA A 32 -3.20 -20.65 -43.95
N PRO A 33 -4.24 -21.33 -44.49
CA PRO A 33 -5.40 -20.65 -45.08
C PRO A 33 -6.16 -19.84 -44.02
N GLU A 34 -6.96 -18.86 -44.45
CA GLU A 34 -7.61 -17.88 -43.55
C GLU A 34 -8.34 -18.51 -42.36
N HIS A 35 -9.04 -19.63 -42.58
CA HIS A 35 -9.78 -20.34 -41.54
C HIS A 35 -8.88 -21.03 -40.48
N LEU A 36 -7.60 -21.28 -40.77
CA LEU A 36 -6.66 -22.00 -39.89
C LEU A 36 -5.62 -21.10 -39.21
N LYS A 37 -5.65 -19.78 -39.45
CA LYS A 37 -4.70 -18.82 -38.84
C LYS A 37 -4.81 -18.71 -37.31
N HIS A 38 -5.86 -19.27 -36.72
CA HIS A 38 -6.12 -19.28 -35.26
C HIS A 38 -5.85 -20.64 -34.60
N ALA A 39 -5.12 -21.54 -35.27
CA ALA A 39 -4.69 -22.80 -34.66
C ALA A 39 -3.83 -22.55 -33.41
N TRP A 40 -3.91 -23.44 -32.43
CA TRP A 40 -3.13 -23.42 -31.20
C TRP A 40 -2.45 -24.77 -30.97
N PHE A 41 -1.36 -24.77 -30.20
CA PHE A 41 -0.69 -26.00 -29.78
C PHE A 41 -0.84 -26.17 -28.26
N SER A 42 -0.90 -27.42 -27.80
CA SER A 42 -0.96 -27.74 -26.38
C SER A 42 -0.22 -29.05 -26.10
N SER A 43 0.27 -29.18 -24.87
CA SER A 43 0.94 -30.37 -24.36
C SER A 43 0.75 -30.42 -22.85
N SER A 44 0.50 -31.62 -22.32
CA SER A 44 0.34 -31.87 -20.88
C SER A 44 1.57 -31.44 -20.07
N ASN A 45 2.76 -31.51 -20.67
CA ASN A 45 4.01 -31.08 -20.02
C ASN A 45 4.09 -29.55 -19.82
N PHE A 46 3.23 -28.75 -20.46
CA PHE A 46 3.19 -27.29 -20.27
C PHE A 46 2.27 -26.86 -19.13
N ALA A 47 1.51 -27.77 -18.52
CA ALA A 47 0.57 -27.41 -17.46
C ALA A 47 1.27 -26.74 -16.26
N PHE A 48 2.35 -27.34 -15.75
CA PHE A 48 3.12 -26.78 -14.63
C PHE A 48 3.83 -25.47 -14.99
N TYR A 49 4.45 -25.40 -16.17
CA TYR A 49 5.05 -24.18 -16.70
C TYR A 49 4.04 -23.04 -16.83
N GLY A 50 2.82 -23.34 -17.30
CA GLY A 50 1.72 -22.38 -17.38
C GLY A 50 1.41 -21.79 -16.02
N VAL A 51 1.23 -22.63 -14.99
CA VAL A 51 1.02 -22.17 -13.61
C VAL A 51 2.17 -21.27 -13.14
N GLN A 52 3.43 -21.68 -13.33
CA GLN A 52 4.59 -20.90 -12.89
C GLN A 52 4.69 -19.53 -13.60
N ARG A 53 4.41 -19.50 -14.91
CA ARG A 53 4.40 -18.27 -15.70
C ARG A 53 3.29 -17.33 -15.26
N GLU A 54 2.08 -17.85 -15.07
CA GLU A 54 0.93 -17.06 -14.61
C GLU A 54 1.11 -16.58 -13.17
N LEU A 55 1.80 -17.33 -12.31
CA LEU A 55 2.18 -16.85 -10.98
C LEU A 55 3.16 -15.67 -11.07
N LEU A 56 4.26 -15.81 -11.81
CA LEU A 56 5.25 -14.73 -11.92
C LEU A 56 4.67 -13.45 -12.56
N SER A 57 3.97 -13.59 -13.68
CA SER A 57 3.40 -12.47 -14.44
C SER A 57 2.15 -11.90 -13.75
N GLY A 58 1.29 -12.79 -13.26
CA GLY A 58 0.03 -12.45 -12.60
C GLY A 58 0.26 -11.76 -11.27
N SER A 59 1.17 -12.27 -10.42
CA SER A 59 1.47 -11.65 -9.11
C SER A 59 2.04 -10.24 -9.27
N SER A 60 2.92 -10.02 -10.24
CA SER A 60 3.48 -8.69 -10.51
C SER A 60 2.41 -7.70 -10.98
N SER A 61 1.50 -8.15 -11.86
CA SER A 61 0.41 -7.31 -12.38
C SER A 61 -0.66 -7.03 -11.31
N SER A 62 -1.03 -8.03 -10.52
CA SER A 62 -2.03 -7.90 -9.45
C SER A 62 -1.54 -6.99 -8.33
N LEU A 63 -0.24 -7.04 -8.01
CA LEU A 63 0.35 -6.15 -7.02
C LEU A 63 0.25 -4.68 -7.47
N LEU A 64 0.57 -4.39 -8.73
CA LEU A 64 0.50 -3.04 -9.28
C LEU A 64 -0.94 -2.50 -9.32
N VAL A 65 -1.89 -3.33 -9.78
CA VAL A 65 -3.32 -2.96 -9.79
C VAL A 65 -3.83 -2.72 -8.37
N SER A 66 -3.46 -3.57 -7.42
CA SER A 66 -3.85 -3.42 -6.01
C SER A 66 -3.31 -2.13 -5.40
N LEU A 67 -2.04 -1.79 -5.64
CA LEU A 67 -1.45 -0.53 -5.20
C LEU A 67 -2.11 0.69 -5.86
N GLY A 68 -2.50 0.59 -7.14
CA GLY A 68 -3.24 1.63 -7.84
C GLY A 68 -4.62 1.87 -7.23
N ILE A 69 -5.36 0.80 -6.95
CA ILE A 69 -6.66 0.87 -6.27
C ILE A 69 -6.49 1.45 -4.86
N ALA A 70 -5.47 1.01 -4.11
CA ALA A 70 -5.16 1.54 -2.80
C ALA A 70 -4.88 3.05 -2.84
N LEU A 71 -4.14 3.55 -3.83
CA LEU A 71 -3.91 4.98 -4.01
C LEU A 71 -5.22 5.75 -4.24
N VAL A 72 -6.12 5.22 -5.08
CA VAL A 72 -7.43 5.84 -5.34
C VAL A 72 -8.26 5.88 -4.05
N VAL A 73 -8.34 4.77 -3.32
CA VAL A 73 -9.09 4.69 -2.06
C VAL A 73 -8.49 5.64 -1.01
N LEU A 74 -7.16 5.65 -0.85
CA LEU A 74 -6.47 6.56 0.06
C LEU A 74 -6.72 8.01 -0.29
N PHE A 75 -6.70 8.35 -1.58
CA PHE A 75 -6.98 9.69 -2.06
C PHE A 75 -8.43 10.11 -1.80
N LEU A 76 -9.41 9.23 -2.05
CA LEU A 76 -10.82 9.48 -1.81
C LEU A 76 -11.14 9.64 -0.32
N THR A 77 -10.54 8.82 0.54
CA THR A 77 -10.81 8.85 1.98
C THR A 77 -10.09 10.01 2.68
N SER A 78 -8.86 10.32 2.30
CA SER A 78 -8.09 11.41 2.91
C SER A 78 -8.44 12.79 2.35
N GLY A 79 -8.79 12.89 1.07
CA GLY A 79 -9.00 14.16 0.37
C GLY A 79 -7.73 15.03 0.26
N ASN A 80 -6.57 14.50 0.64
CA ASN A 80 -5.27 15.19 0.59
C ASN A 80 -4.23 14.31 -0.11
N LEU A 81 -3.70 14.80 -1.22
CA LEU A 81 -2.75 14.06 -2.05
C LEU A 81 -1.45 13.72 -1.29
N PHE A 82 -0.97 14.59 -0.40
CA PHE A 82 0.27 14.36 0.34
C PHE A 82 0.15 13.19 1.32
N ILE A 83 -0.96 13.12 2.08
CA ILE A 83 -1.21 12.01 3.00
C ILE A 83 -1.36 10.70 2.22
N ALA A 84 -2.05 10.72 1.08
CA ALA A 84 -2.19 9.53 0.23
C ALA A 84 -0.84 9.03 -0.31
N ILE A 85 0.06 9.93 -0.72
CA ILE A 85 1.41 9.56 -1.18
C ILE A 85 2.25 8.98 -0.04
N TYR A 86 2.25 9.62 1.14
CA TYR A 86 2.98 9.13 2.31
C TYR A 86 2.46 7.76 2.76
N ALA A 87 1.15 7.56 2.67
CA ALA A 87 0.52 6.29 2.95
C ALA A 87 0.98 5.21 1.95
N LEU A 88 0.96 5.50 0.66
CA LEU A 88 1.39 4.56 -0.40
C LEU A 88 2.86 4.15 -0.24
N ILE A 89 3.74 5.11 0.06
CA ILE A 89 5.16 4.85 0.33
C ILE A 89 5.30 3.91 1.53
N THR A 90 4.58 4.18 2.63
CA THR A 90 4.60 3.34 3.83
C THR A 90 4.16 1.91 3.53
N ILE A 91 3.05 1.73 2.81
CA ILE A 91 2.52 0.41 2.44
C ILE A 91 3.53 -0.35 1.58
N THR A 92 4.16 0.31 0.61
CA THR A 92 5.16 -0.30 -0.27
C THR A 92 6.36 -0.80 0.54
N PHE A 93 6.87 0.00 1.49
CA PHE A 93 7.97 -0.42 2.36
C PHE A 93 7.56 -1.56 3.31
N ALA A 94 6.36 -1.50 3.88
CA ALA A 94 5.85 -2.57 4.75
C ALA A 94 5.79 -3.91 4.01
N ILE A 95 5.20 -3.93 2.81
CA ILE A 95 5.09 -5.14 1.98
C ILE A 95 6.47 -5.64 1.54
N ALA A 96 7.36 -4.74 1.11
CA ALA A 96 8.71 -5.13 0.70
C ALA A 96 9.47 -5.83 1.84
N ILE A 97 9.30 -5.36 3.08
CA ILE A 97 9.91 -5.98 4.25
C ILE A 97 9.22 -7.29 4.61
N THR A 98 7.89 -7.36 4.55
CA THR A 98 7.16 -8.62 4.76
C THR A 98 7.61 -9.70 3.77
N VAL A 99 7.69 -9.38 2.48
CA VAL A 99 8.20 -10.29 1.44
C VAL A 99 9.67 -10.63 1.71
N GLY A 100 10.49 -9.65 2.10
CA GLY A 100 11.90 -9.88 2.47
C GLY A 100 12.06 -10.88 3.61
N VAL A 101 11.22 -10.80 4.65
CA VAL A 101 11.20 -11.78 5.75
C VAL A 101 10.88 -13.19 5.22
N PHE A 102 9.93 -13.33 4.31
CA PHE A 102 9.61 -14.63 3.72
C PHE A 102 10.71 -15.20 2.83
N VAL A 103 11.38 -14.34 2.06
CA VAL A 103 12.53 -14.75 1.25
C VAL A 103 13.66 -15.26 2.15
N VAL A 104 13.91 -14.63 3.31
CA VAL A 104 14.90 -15.10 4.29
C VAL A 104 14.49 -16.42 4.95
N LEU A 105 13.19 -16.68 5.09
CA LEU A 105 12.66 -17.95 5.58
C LEU A 105 12.71 -19.08 4.53
N GLU A 106 13.38 -18.87 3.40
CA GLU A 106 13.52 -19.82 2.30
C GLU A 106 12.17 -20.27 1.72
N TRP A 107 11.17 -19.39 1.72
CA TRP A 107 9.88 -19.69 1.12
C TRP A 107 9.96 -19.64 -0.41
N GLU A 108 9.55 -20.74 -1.05
CA GLU A 108 9.37 -20.79 -2.50
C GLU A 108 8.06 -20.09 -2.91
N LEU A 109 8.08 -19.39 -4.06
CA LEU A 109 6.89 -18.69 -4.56
C LEU A 109 5.90 -19.68 -5.18
N GLY A 110 4.80 -19.95 -4.49
CA GLY A 110 3.68 -20.75 -4.98
C GLY A 110 2.39 -19.95 -5.14
N ILE A 111 1.29 -20.68 -5.36
CA ILE A 111 -0.05 -20.10 -5.57
C ILE A 111 -0.54 -19.40 -4.30
N ILE A 112 -0.33 -20.04 -3.14
CA ILE A 112 -0.81 -19.53 -1.86
C ILE A 112 -0.04 -18.26 -1.53
N GLU A 113 1.29 -18.28 -1.68
CA GLU A 113 2.20 -17.17 -1.49
C GLU A 113 1.84 -15.98 -2.39
N GLY A 114 1.48 -16.25 -3.64
CA GLY A 114 0.98 -15.23 -4.57
C GLY A 114 -0.31 -14.55 -4.09
N ILE A 115 -1.31 -15.32 -3.65
CA ILE A 115 -2.57 -14.78 -3.10
C ILE A 115 -2.29 -13.96 -1.84
N VAL A 116 -1.42 -14.49 -1.00
CA VAL A 116 -1.02 -13.93 0.28
C VAL A 116 -0.30 -12.59 0.12
N ILE A 117 0.62 -12.45 -0.85
CA ILE A 117 1.27 -11.16 -1.18
C ILE A 117 0.25 -10.12 -1.67
N VAL A 118 -0.80 -10.54 -2.39
CA VAL A 118 -1.86 -9.62 -2.84
C VAL A 118 -2.79 -9.21 -1.68
N MET A 119 -3.18 -10.16 -0.83
CA MET A 119 -3.91 -9.87 0.42
C MET A 119 -3.12 -8.93 1.32
N ALA A 120 -1.79 -8.98 1.22
CA ALA A 120 -0.91 -8.13 2.00
C ALA A 120 -1.26 -6.64 1.86
N VAL A 121 -1.43 -6.20 0.62
CA VAL A 121 -1.74 -4.81 0.29
C VAL A 121 -3.00 -4.35 1.01
N GLY A 122 -4.06 -5.17 0.95
CA GLY A 122 -5.35 -4.82 1.56
C GLY A 122 -5.28 -4.70 3.08
N LEU A 123 -4.60 -5.65 3.73
CA LEU A 123 -4.45 -5.65 5.19
C LEU A 123 -3.50 -4.55 5.69
N SER A 124 -2.46 -4.22 4.94
CA SER A 124 -1.53 -3.13 5.30
C SER A 124 -2.15 -1.74 5.14
N VAL A 125 -3.05 -1.55 4.16
CA VAL A 125 -3.72 -0.26 3.90
C VAL A 125 -4.59 0.17 5.08
N ASP A 126 -5.25 -0.78 5.76
CA ASP A 126 -6.21 -0.51 6.84
C ASP A 126 -5.60 0.38 7.93
N PHE A 127 -4.43 0.00 8.45
CA PHE A 127 -3.73 0.75 9.49
C PHE A 127 -3.41 2.18 9.06
N VAL A 128 -2.84 2.33 7.87
CA VAL A 128 -2.37 3.63 7.37
C VAL A 128 -3.53 4.56 7.06
N VAL A 129 -4.64 4.04 6.51
CA VAL A 129 -5.89 4.80 6.30
C VAL A 129 -6.42 5.32 7.63
N HIS A 130 -6.50 4.45 8.64
CA HIS A 130 -7.05 4.80 9.94
C HIS A 130 -6.27 5.94 10.63
N PHE A 131 -4.93 5.87 10.61
CA PHE A 131 -4.10 6.96 11.11
C PHE A 131 -4.17 8.22 10.23
N GLY A 132 -4.19 8.07 8.90
CA GLY A 132 -4.25 9.20 7.97
C GLY A 132 -5.56 9.98 8.08
N VAL A 133 -6.70 9.28 8.20
CA VAL A 133 -8.01 9.89 8.41
C VAL A 133 -8.07 10.56 9.78
N GLY A 134 -7.54 9.90 10.83
CA GLY A 134 -7.46 10.48 12.17
C GLY A 134 -6.61 11.76 12.23
N TYR A 135 -5.53 11.84 11.43
CA TYR A 135 -4.69 13.03 11.32
C TYR A 135 -5.42 14.22 10.68
N ILE A 136 -6.32 13.94 9.73
CA ILE A 136 -7.07 14.97 8.99
C ILE A 136 -8.29 15.43 9.79
N HIS A 137 -8.99 14.51 10.45
CA HIS A 137 -10.25 14.77 11.17
C HIS A 137 -10.04 15.08 12.66
N ILE A 138 -9.03 15.88 12.98
CA ILE A 138 -8.88 16.38 14.35
C ILE A 138 -9.82 17.56 14.60
N ASP A 139 -10.33 17.66 15.83
CA ASP A 139 -11.23 18.74 16.21
C ASP A 139 -10.48 20.09 16.14
N PRO A 140 -10.98 21.07 15.34
CA PRO A 140 -10.28 22.35 15.14
C PRO A 140 -10.04 23.12 16.44
N THR A 141 -10.90 22.90 17.44
CA THR A 141 -10.80 23.50 18.78
C THR A 141 -9.48 23.15 19.48
N ASP A 142 -8.98 21.92 19.31
CA ASP A 142 -7.75 21.49 19.96
C ASP A 142 -6.53 22.19 19.35
N ILE A 143 -6.54 22.39 18.04
CA ILE A 143 -5.51 23.15 17.33
C ILE A 143 -5.57 24.62 17.74
N ASP A 144 -6.75 25.21 17.79
CA ASP A 144 -6.93 26.63 18.14
C ASP A 144 -6.54 26.92 19.59
N ASN A 145 -6.86 26.02 20.52
CA ASN A 145 -6.45 26.12 21.91
C ASN A 145 -4.92 26.10 22.05
N GLU A 146 -4.23 25.20 21.36
CA GLU A 146 -2.77 25.13 21.37
C GLU A 146 -2.11 26.34 20.67
N ARG A 147 -2.70 26.84 19.57
CA ARG A 147 -2.24 28.06 18.90
C ARG A 147 -2.36 29.29 19.81
N LYS A 148 -3.48 29.43 20.53
CA LYS A 148 -3.70 30.53 21.49
C LYS A 148 -2.69 30.51 22.64
N LYS A 149 -2.39 29.33 23.20
CA LYS A 149 -1.34 29.19 24.23
C LYS A 149 0.00 29.73 23.77
N ILE A 150 0.39 29.46 22.52
CA ILE A 150 1.64 29.97 21.94
C ILE A 150 1.57 31.49 21.74
N GLU A 151 0.44 32.02 21.28
CA GLU A 151 0.23 33.46 21.11
C GLU A 151 0.34 34.21 22.43
N ASP A 152 -0.32 33.74 23.47
CA ASP A 152 -0.29 34.34 24.81
C ASP A 152 1.12 34.34 25.40
N GLN A 153 1.91 33.28 25.18
CA GLN A 153 3.31 33.19 25.58
C GLN A 153 4.25 34.10 24.79
N SER A 154 3.82 34.61 23.63
CA SER A 154 4.67 35.36 22.70
C SER A 154 4.52 36.88 22.78
N LYS A 155 3.67 37.41 23.68
CA LYS A 155 3.44 38.86 23.81
C LYS A 155 4.78 39.60 24.01
N PRO A 156 5.07 40.64 23.20
CA PRO A 156 6.39 41.26 23.17
C PRO A 156 6.64 42.11 24.41
N ASN A 157 7.87 42.03 24.93
CA ASN A 157 8.38 42.84 26.04
C ASN A 157 9.68 43.60 25.67
N GLY A 158 9.98 43.76 24.37
CA GLY A 158 11.29 44.23 23.92
C GLY A 158 11.32 44.86 22.52
N ASN A 159 12.53 45.28 22.14
CA ASN A 159 12.87 46.18 21.04
C ASN A 159 12.44 45.68 19.64
N GLU A 160 12.32 46.58 18.66
CA GLU A 160 11.77 46.31 17.31
C GLU A 160 12.52 45.20 16.53
N ASN A 161 13.84 45.07 16.70
CA ASN A 161 14.61 44.00 16.04
C ASN A 161 14.35 42.61 16.65
N ASP A 162 14.12 42.53 17.96
CA ASP A 162 13.72 41.29 18.62
C ASP A 162 12.32 40.86 18.12
N SER A 163 11.43 41.82 17.86
CA SER A 163 10.07 41.53 17.39
C SER A 163 10.04 40.66 16.12
N LYS A 164 10.94 40.90 15.15
CA LYS A 164 10.99 40.13 13.89
C LYS A 164 11.49 38.70 14.10
N ILE A 165 12.54 38.50 14.89
CA ILE A 165 13.08 37.16 15.21
C ILE A 165 12.04 36.34 16.00
N ASN A 166 11.35 36.99 16.93
CA ASN A 166 10.31 36.37 17.74
C ASN A 166 9.13 35.93 16.89
N THR A 167 8.77 36.71 15.87
CA THR A 167 7.65 36.42 14.97
C THR A 167 7.88 35.13 14.17
N TRP A 168 9.03 34.98 13.48
CA TRP A 168 9.32 33.76 12.72
C TRP A 168 9.35 32.52 13.62
N ARG A 169 9.99 32.61 14.78
CA ARG A 169 10.06 31.52 15.77
C ARG A 169 8.67 31.07 16.21
N VAL A 170 7.76 32.02 16.44
CA VAL A 170 6.37 31.75 16.81
C VAL A 170 5.62 31.07 15.66
N MET A 171 5.80 31.51 14.41
CA MET A 171 5.19 30.85 13.24
C MET A 171 5.63 29.39 13.10
N TYR A 172 6.95 29.12 13.17
CA TYR A 172 7.48 27.75 13.12
C TYR A 172 6.95 26.90 14.28
N ARG A 173 6.86 27.46 15.49
CA ARG A 173 6.32 26.76 16.67
C ARG A 173 4.84 26.41 16.49
N LYS A 174 4.02 27.33 15.99
CA LYS A 174 2.58 27.07 15.70
C LYS A 174 2.42 25.91 14.72
N GLN A 175 3.22 25.89 13.66
CA GLN A 175 3.18 24.81 12.66
C GLN A 175 3.58 23.45 13.25
N GLN A 176 4.64 23.39 14.06
CA GLN A 176 5.10 22.16 14.71
C GLN A 176 4.09 21.63 15.72
N VAL A 177 3.51 22.51 16.53
CA VAL A 177 2.49 22.13 17.52
C VAL A 177 1.24 21.63 16.82
N GLU A 178 0.79 22.25 15.73
CA GLU A 178 -0.36 21.75 14.97
C GLU A 178 -0.15 20.30 14.46
N ARG A 179 1.02 20.00 13.90
CA ARG A 179 1.34 18.63 13.44
C ARG A 179 1.36 17.64 14.60
N THR A 180 1.95 18.05 15.72
CA THR A 180 2.03 17.23 16.94
C THR A 180 0.65 16.95 17.51
N THR A 181 -0.21 17.96 17.57
CA THR A 181 -1.60 17.83 18.01
C THR A 181 -2.38 16.89 17.09
N ARG A 182 -2.25 17.04 15.76
CA ARG A 182 -2.88 16.14 14.77
C ARG A 182 -2.46 14.68 14.95
N VAL A 183 -1.16 14.40 15.06
CA VAL A 183 -0.66 13.02 15.27
C VAL A 183 -1.11 12.48 16.61
N ARG A 184 -0.98 13.27 17.69
CA ARG A 184 -1.41 12.86 19.02
C ARG A 184 -2.91 12.55 19.06
N GLY A 185 -3.73 13.41 18.48
CA GLY A 185 -5.17 13.19 18.37
C GLY A 185 -5.51 11.94 17.55
N SER A 186 -4.80 11.69 16.44
CA SER A 186 -5.00 10.46 15.65
C SER A 186 -4.66 9.20 16.43
N ILE A 187 -3.57 9.21 17.21
CA ILE A 187 -3.15 8.08 18.04
C ILE A 187 -4.18 7.85 19.15
N LEU A 188 -4.63 8.90 19.83
CA LEU A 188 -5.57 8.79 20.93
C LEU A 188 -6.97 8.34 20.47
N ARG A 189 -7.42 8.78 19.29
CA ARG A 189 -8.75 8.45 18.76
C ARG A 189 -8.81 7.06 18.11
N VAL A 190 -7.76 6.66 17.40
CA VAL A 190 -7.79 5.48 16.51
C VAL A 190 -6.79 4.40 16.90
N GLY A 191 -5.76 4.72 17.69
CA GLY A 191 -4.66 3.81 18.00
C GLY A 191 -5.06 2.56 18.77
N SER A 192 -5.98 2.66 19.74
CA SER A 192 -6.45 1.50 20.51
C SER A 192 -7.23 0.51 19.65
N ALA A 193 -8.11 1.02 18.78
CA ALA A 193 -8.89 0.21 17.84
C ALA A 193 -7.97 -0.53 16.85
N VAL A 194 -7.02 0.19 16.26
CA VAL A 194 -6.03 -0.38 15.32
C VAL A 194 -5.15 -1.42 16.00
N PHE A 195 -4.67 -1.17 17.22
CA PHE A 195 -3.86 -2.14 17.97
C PHE A 195 -4.66 -3.41 18.29
N MET A 196 -5.92 -3.27 18.72
CA MET A 196 -6.77 -4.43 18.96
C MET A 196 -7.01 -5.25 17.68
N ALA A 197 -7.26 -4.59 16.55
CA ALA A 197 -7.43 -5.25 15.26
C ALA A 197 -6.17 -6.02 14.82
N ALA A 198 -4.99 -5.42 15.01
CA ALA A 198 -3.71 -6.09 14.77
C ALA A 198 -3.52 -7.29 15.69
N PHE A 199 -3.86 -7.14 16.98
CA PHE A 199 -3.70 -8.20 17.98
C PHE A 199 -4.64 -9.38 17.75
N THR A 200 -5.90 -9.16 17.42
CA THR A 200 -6.85 -10.24 17.14
C THR A 200 -6.43 -11.03 15.90
N THR A 201 -5.97 -10.35 14.85
CA THR A 201 -5.52 -11.01 13.63
C THR A 201 -4.19 -11.72 13.82
N PHE A 202 -3.30 -11.16 14.64
CA PHE A 202 -2.08 -11.83 15.09
C PHE A 202 -2.41 -13.11 15.86
N ALA A 203 -3.35 -13.05 16.82
CA ALA A 203 -3.77 -14.22 17.61
C ALA A 203 -4.44 -15.30 16.74
N ALA A 204 -5.22 -14.90 15.74
CA ALA A 204 -5.78 -15.82 14.76
C ALA A 204 -4.69 -16.47 13.89
N GLY A 205 -3.70 -15.70 13.43
CA GLY A 205 -2.55 -16.24 12.70
C GLY A 205 -1.73 -17.21 13.56
N PHE A 206 -1.52 -16.87 14.84
CA PHE A 206 -0.80 -17.70 15.79
C PHE A 206 -1.50 -19.04 16.05
N SER A 207 -2.83 -19.05 16.18
CA SER A 207 -3.58 -20.31 16.37
C SER A 207 -3.48 -21.24 15.15
N MET A 208 -3.39 -20.68 13.94
CA MET A 208 -3.24 -21.46 12.69
C MET A 208 -1.87 -22.13 12.55
N ILE A 209 -0.84 -21.69 13.28
CA ILE A 209 0.51 -22.30 13.22
C ILE A 209 0.48 -23.78 13.66
N PHE A 210 -0.41 -24.14 14.58
CA PHE A 210 -0.58 -25.50 15.09
C PHE A 210 -1.32 -26.43 14.13
N ALA A 211 -1.80 -25.94 12.99
CA ALA A 211 -2.46 -26.77 11.99
C ALA A 211 -1.49 -27.81 11.39
N SER A 212 -2.03 -28.98 11.05
CA SER A 212 -1.30 -30.07 10.39
C SER A 212 -1.13 -29.85 8.89
N VAL A 213 -2.04 -29.11 8.26
CA VAL A 213 -2.00 -28.79 6.83
C VAL A 213 -0.98 -27.68 6.59
N ILE A 214 0.07 -27.97 5.79
CA ILE A 214 1.18 -27.05 5.52
C ILE A 214 0.71 -25.69 4.99
N ALA A 215 -0.26 -25.70 4.07
CA ALA A 215 -0.87 -24.51 3.50
C ALA A 215 -1.49 -23.57 4.55
N ILE A 216 -2.15 -24.13 5.56
CA ILE A 216 -2.81 -23.36 6.62
C ILE A 216 -1.77 -22.79 7.58
N ARG A 217 -0.73 -23.57 7.92
CA ARG A 217 0.38 -23.10 8.75
C ARG A 217 1.11 -21.93 8.09
N GLN A 218 1.38 -22.04 6.80
CA GLN A 218 2.00 -20.98 6.00
C GLN A 218 1.14 -19.71 6.02
N MET A 219 -0.16 -19.83 5.70
CA MET A 219 -1.07 -18.68 5.77
C MET A 219 -1.11 -18.02 7.15
N GLY A 220 -1.07 -18.81 8.23
CA GLY A 220 -0.99 -18.30 9.61
C GLY A 220 0.29 -17.52 9.91
N GLN A 221 1.46 -18.06 9.51
CA GLN A 221 2.74 -17.37 9.64
C GLN A 221 2.77 -16.06 8.85
N PHE A 222 2.13 -16.04 7.68
CA PHE A 222 1.98 -14.83 6.89
C PHE A 222 1.15 -13.76 7.59
N LEU A 223 -0.07 -14.13 8.00
CA LEU A 223 -0.99 -13.22 8.68
C LEU A 223 -0.35 -12.65 9.96
N MET A 224 0.42 -13.47 10.68
CA MET A 224 1.17 -13.02 11.83
C MET A 224 2.25 -11.98 11.48
N ALA A 225 3.07 -12.26 10.46
CA ALA A 225 4.16 -11.36 10.05
C ALA A 225 3.64 -10.02 9.51
N ILE A 226 2.58 -10.04 8.70
CA ILE A 226 2.04 -8.81 8.11
C ILE A 226 1.40 -7.89 9.14
N MET A 227 0.70 -8.45 10.14
CA MET A 227 0.08 -7.65 11.19
C MET A 227 1.14 -6.92 12.02
N LEU A 228 2.21 -7.63 12.40
CA LEU A 228 3.32 -7.03 13.14
C LEU A 228 4.08 -5.98 12.32
N THR A 229 4.46 -6.32 11.09
CA THR A 229 5.24 -5.41 10.24
C THR A 229 4.41 -4.20 9.84
N SER A 230 3.19 -4.37 9.34
CA SER A 230 2.35 -3.25 8.89
C SER A 230 1.95 -2.31 10.02
N TRP A 231 1.57 -2.84 11.19
CA TRP A 231 1.26 -2.01 12.36
C TRP A 231 2.49 -1.23 12.82
N SER A 232 3.66 -1.88 12.88
CA SER A 232 4.91 -1.22 13.27
C SER A 232 5.32 -0.13 12.28
N PHE A 233 5.22 -0.37 10.98
CA PHE A 233 5.50 0.65 9.95
C PHE A 233 4.49 1.81 10.03
N SER A 234 3.23 1.53 10.32
CA SER A 234 2.25 2.61 10.49
C SER A 234 2.56 3.48 11.72
N MET A 235 2.97 2.88 12.84
CA MET A 235 3.28 3.63 14.07
C MET A 235 4.63 4.35 14.03
N PHE A 236 5.69 3.69 13.53
CA PHE A 236 7.07 4.17 13.62
C PHE A 236 7.60 4.80 12.33
N PHE A 237 6.91 4.65 11.20
CA PHE A 237 7.31 5.28 9.95
C PHE A 237 6.29 6.32 9.48
N PHE A 238 5.01 5.95 9.33
CA PHE A 238 3.99 6.87 8.81
C PHE A 238 3.67 8.05 9.74
N LEU A 239 3.47 7.80 11.04
CA LEU A 239 3.17 8.89 11.99
C LEU A 239 4.35 9.87 12.16
N PRO A 240 5.62 9.43 12.32
CA PRO A 240 6.75 10.35 12.31
C PRO A 240 6.93 11.10 11.00
N LEU A 241 6.64 10.47 9.85
CA LEU A 241 6.65 11.16 8.56
C LEU A 241 5.60 12.30 8.52
N CYS A 242 4.41 12.07 9.09
CA CYS A 242 3.37 13.09 9.24
C CYS A 242 3.75 14.18 10.27
N LEU A 243 4.56 13.87 11.30
CA LEU A 243 5.10 14.88 12.22
C LEU A 243 6.08 15.83 11.51
N ILE A 244 6.95 15.31 10.64
CA ILE A 244 8.02 16.09 10.02
C ILE A 244 7.52 16.85 8.78
N ILE A 245 6.74 16.20 7.91
CA ILE A 245 6.36 16.72 6.57
C ILE A 245 4.84 16.66 6.35
N GLY A 246 4.06 16.51 7.43
CA GLY A 246 2.60 16.51 7.32
C GLY A 246 2.03 17.84 6.79
N PRO A 247 0.95 17.79 6.00
CA PRO A 247 0.25 18.98 5.54
C PRO A 247 -0.38 19.72 6.72
N VAL A 248 -0.29 21.04 6.66
CA VAL A 248 -0.81 21.96 7.69
C VAL A 248 -1.88 22.83 7.02
N GLY A 249 -3.02 23.02 7.69
CA GLY A 249 -4.16 23.74 7.12
C GLY A 249 -4.74 23.09 5.85
N ILE A 250 -4.92 23.91 4.80
CA ILE A 250 -5.58 23.56 3.52
C ILE A 250 -4.56 23.03 2.48
N CYS A 251 -3.27 22.91 2.84
CA CYS A 251 -2.23 22.53 1.89
C CYS A 251 -2.47 21.10 1.34
N GLY A 252 -2.67 20.99 0.03
CA GLY A 252 -2.91 19.72 -0.67
C GLY A 252 -4.31 19.15 -0.53
N SER A 253 -5.25 19.84 0.13
CA SER A 253 -6.64 19.41 0.17
C SER A 253 -7.33 19.77 -1.14
N ILE A 254 -7.85 18.74 -1.82
CA ILE A 254 -8.70 18.95 -2.99
C ILE A 254 -10.13 18.93 -2.47
N PRO A 255 -10.90 20.02 -2.59
CA PRO A 255 -12.29 20.03 -2.13
C PRO A 255 -13.10 19.10 -3.03
N PHE A 256 -13.22 17.83 -2.62
CA PHE A 256 -13.98 16.81 -3.32
C PHE A 256 -15.45 17.20 -3.51
N SER A 257 -15.97 18.09 -2.64
CA SER A 257 -17.28 18.73 -2.78
C SER A 257 -17.43 19.58 -4.05
N ARG A 258 -16.35 20.14 -4.61
CA ARG A 258 -16.36 20.81 -5.92
C ARG A 258 -16.26 19.81 -7.08
N LEU A 259 -15.52 18.71 -6.89
CA LEU A 259 -15.37 17.65 -7.90
C LEU A 259 -16.70 16.93 -8.17
N ILE A 260 -17.43 16.56 -7.10
CA ILE A 260 -18.76 15.95 -7.21
C ILE A 260 -19.79 16.94 -7.75
N LYS A 261 -19.72 18.24 -7.38
CA LYS A 261 -20.61 19.27 -7.95
C LYS A 261 -20.41 19.45 -9.45
N CYS A 262 -19.17 19.41 -9.95
CA CYS A 262 -18.88 19.39 -11.39
C CYS A 262 -19.42 18.14 -12.07
N PHE A 263 -19.29 16.95 -11.46
CA PHE A 263 -19.84 15.71 -12.03
C PHE A 263 -21.37 15.72 -12.09
N LYS A 264 -22.02 16.37 -11.12
CA LYS A 264 -23.48 16.59 -11.09
C LYS A 264 -23.96 17.68 -12.05
N GLN A 265 -23.06 18.49 -12.61
CA GLN A 265 -23.34 19.60 -13.54
C GLN A 265 -23.12 19.22 -15.01
N THR A 266 -23.14 17.94 -15.37
CA THR A 266 -23.29 17.54 -16.77
C THR A 266 -24.72 17.94 -17.22
N PRO A 267 -24.90 18.89 -18.15
CA PRO A 267 -26.24 19.33 -18.54
C PRO A 267 -26.95 18.21 -19.28
N ARG A 268 -28.16 17.86 -18.85
CA ARG A 268 -29.13 17.18 -19.73
C ARG A 268 -29.31 18.08 -20.94
N GLN A 269 -28.97 17.57 -22.12
CA GLN A 269 -29.39 18.18 -23.37
C GLN A 269 -30.92 18.18 -23.42
N GLN A 270 -31.50 19.36 -23.52
CA GLN A 270 -32.82 19.56 -24.12
C GLN A 270 -32.64 19.72 -25.62
#